data_AF-A0A139R781-F1
#
_entry.id   AF-A0A139R781-F1
#
_cell.length_a   1.000
_cell.length_b   1.000
_cell.length_c   1.000
_cell.angle_alpha   90.00
_cell.angle_beta   90.00
_cell.angle_gamma   90.00
#
_symmetry.space_group_name_H-M   'P 1'
#
loop_
_entity.id
_entity.type
_entity.pdbx_description
1 polymer ?
#
loop_
_entity_poly.entity_id
_entity_poly.type
_entity_poly.pdbx_seq_one_letter_code
_entity_poly.pdbx_strand_id
1 'polypeptide(L)'
;MNTREQALSNYDKDFSKLSVEKQLSQLAAINTQFNNNFSEPAIWKETTDKASSYNKDIAKLLESLKKNNKEIDDTLSNYDTKIREAVESSLAKNPSAVDGANKTLGSYIKSLNTSMQNQITSKWPSVYYDDTTINNLSLSDTDKQHLKNISAFIRWYSKKIGKDLPTLQSTTLENEEFSQLKNDIKSKSTTKRELTLPSFEGKISKLKITVPSGYYLKESNFGFSDLGGGSYQVSFPGEVSPGMTISYTLGIKNENDLNVLSPVLVKYQLDTTEDVKVIKEDAPYVEKDKIENETVHAAPVSPATSVASGSSTPDVQKPTEIITITKTITTTKINQTEKKF
;
A
#
# COMPACT_ATOMS: atom_id res chain seq x y z
N MET A 1 161.73 -37.05 -5.41
CA MET A 1 160.59 -37.62 -6.15
C MET A 1 159.80 -38.56 -5.22
N ASN A 2 159.20 -38.02 -4.14
CA ASN A 2 158.51 -38.85 -3.12
C ASN A 2 157.33 -38.15 -2.40
N THR A 3 157.09 -36.86 -2.68
CA THR A 3 156.11 -36.05 -1.97
C THR A 3 154.67 -36.26 -2.47
N ARG A 4 154.50 -36.66 -3.74
CA ARG A 4 153.19 -36.88 -4.35
C ARG A 4 152.56 -38.19 -3.89
N GLU A 5 153.32 -39.28 -3.90
CA GLU A 5 152.84 -40.58 -3.40
C GLU A 5 152.47 -40.52 -1.91
N GLN A 6 153.22 -39.78 -1.08
CA GLN A 6 152.84 -39.56 0.32
C GLN A 6 151.55 -38.76 0.47
N ALA A 7 151.36 -37.71 -0.32
CA ALA A 7 150.13 -36.91 -0.27
C ALA A 7 148.89 -37.73 -0.67
N LEU A 8 149.01 -38.57 -1.71
CA LEU A 8 147.94 -39.47 -2.16
C LEU A 8 147.63 -40.54 -1.11
N SER A 9 148.65 -41.14 -0.50
CA SER A 9 148.45 -42.14 0.56
C SER A 9 147.81 -41.56 1.81
N ASN A 10 148.16 -40.32 2.18
CA ASN A 10 147.54 -39.63 3.30
C ASN A 10 146.07 -39.28 2.99
N TYR A 11 145.78 -38.79 1.77
CA TYR A 11 144.41 -38.51 1.36
C TYR A 11 143.53 -39.76 1.41
N ASP A 12 144.03 -40.90 0.91
CA ASP A 12 143.32 -42.17 0.92
C ASP A 12 143.06 -42.69 2.35
N LYS A 13 144.05 -42.55 3.24
CA LYS A 13 143.90 -42.89 4.66
C LYS A 13 142.91 -41.99 5.39
N ASP A 14 142.90 -40.70 5.12
CA ASP A 14 142.00 -39.77 5.79
C ASP A 14 140.58 -39.85 5.24
N PHE A 15 140.44 -40.13 3.94
CA PHE A 15 139.15 -40.44 3.32
C PHE A 15 138.57 -41.75 3.88
N SER A 16 139.39 -42.77 4.10
CA SER A 16 138.96 -44.06 4.68
C SER A 16 138.50 -43.95 6.15
N LYS A 17 138.84 -42.86 6.85
CA LYS A 17 138.39 -42.60 8.24
C LYS A 17 137.08 -41.80 8.30
N LEU A 18 136.63 -41.22 7.18
CA LEU A 18 135.35 -40.52 7.11
C LEU A 18 134.22 -41.54 7.06
N SER A 19 133.64 -41.86 8.22
CA SER A 19 132.40 -42.65 8.31
C SER A 19 131.19 -41.75 8.39
N VAL A 20 130.21 -41.98 7.51
CA VAL A 20 128.91 -41.29 7.48
C VAL A 20 127.85 -41.94 8.37
N GLU A 21 128.23 -42.97 9.12
CA GLU A 21 127.32 -43.82 9.91
C GLU A 21 126.54 -43.05 10.99
N LYS A 22 127.19 -42.07 11.62
CA LYS A 22 126.55 -41.20 12.63
C LYS A 22 125.49 -40.28 12.00
N GLN A 23 125.79 -39.72 10.83
CA GLN A 23 124.83 -38.87 10.09
C GLN A 23 123.66 -39.70 9.56
N LEU A 24 123.93 -40.90 9.06
CA LEU A 24 122.89 -41.84 8.62
C LEU A 24 121.98 -42.27 9.78
N SER A 25 122.54 -42.50 10.97
CA SER A 25 121.78 -42.86 12.17
C SER A 25 120.90 -41.71 12.67
N GLN A 26 121.39 -40.47 12.61
CA GLN A 26 120.58 -39.28 12.92
C GLN A 26 119.47 -39.07 11.88
N LEU A 27 119.75 -39.28 10.60
CA LEU A 27 118.75 -39.18 9.55
C LEU A 27 117.66 -40.26 9.71
N ALA A 28 118.05 -41.48 10.09
CA ALA A 28 117.10 -42.55 10.40
C ALA A 28 116.21 -42.18 11.61
N ALA A 29 116.79 -41.63 12.69
CA ALA A 29 116.04 -41.20 13.87
C ALA A 29 115.05 -40.06 13.56
N ILE A 30 115.45 -39.08 12.74
CA ILE A 30 114.57 -38.01 12.26
C ILE A 30 113.44 -38.60 11.42
N ASN A 31 113.74 -39.52 10.51
CA ASN A 31 112.74 -40.15 9.65
C ASN A 31 111.73 -40.98 10.46
N THR A 32 112.17 -41.66 11.53
CA THR A 32 111.28 -42.36 12.46
C THR A 32 110.38 -41.39 13.24
N GLN A 33 110.91 -40.27 13.76
CA GLN A 33 110.09 -39.29 14.45
C GLN A 33 109.09 -38.58 13.53
N PHE A 34 109.50 -38.27 12.29
CA PHE A 34 108.61 -37.64 11.31
C PHE A 34 107.44 -38.56 10.96
N ASN A 35 107.72 -39.83 10.66
CA ASN A 35 106.66 -40.80 10.33
C ASN A 35 105.71 -41.06 11.50
N ASN A 36 106.20 -41.07 12.75
CA ASN A 36 105.38 -41.36 13.92
C ASN A 36 104.59 -40.16 14.47
N ASN A 37 105.08 -38.92 14.32
CA ASN A 37 104.44 -37.74 14.94
C ASN A 37 103.69 -36.84 13.94
N PHE A 38 104.02 -36.87 12.64
CA PHE A 38 103.33 -36.06 11.63
C PHE A 38 102.31 -36.85 10.79
N SER A 39 102.37 -38.18 10.89
CA SER A 39 101.20 -38.99 10.62
C SER A 39 100.34 -38.94 11.89
N GLU A 40 99.48 -37.93 12.04
CA GLU A 40 98.31 -38.04 12.93
C GLU A 40 97.10 -38.50 12.11
N PRO A 41 97.10 -39.73 11.53
CA PRO A 41 95.93 -40.23 10.84
C PRO A 41 94.75 -40.29 11.79
N ALA A 42 94.95 -40.32 13.12
CA ALA A 42 93.86 -40.28 14.09
C ALA A 42 92.99 -39.02 13.96
N ILE A 43 93.58 -37.82 13.90
CA ILE A 43 92.82 -36.55 13.82
C ILE A 43 92.21 -36.37 12.42
N TRP A 44 92.96 -36.71 11.37
CA TRP A 44 92.46 -36.64 9.99
C TRP A 44 91.37 -37.68 9.73
N LYS A 45 91.50 -38.88 10.29
CA LYS A 45 90.47 -39.92 10.25
C LYS A 45 89.24 -39.51 11.04
N GLU A 46 89.39 -38.98 12.25
CA GLU A 46 88.26 -38.48 13.03
C GLU A 46 87.52 -37.35 12.29
N THR A 47 88.26 -36.42 11.68
CA THR A 47 87.68 -35.33 10.87
C THR A 47 86.97 -35.87 9.63
N THR A 48 87.56 -36.85 8.95
CA THR A 48 86.97 -37.50 7.77
C THR A 48 85.73 -38.32 8.14
N ASP A 49 85.77 -39.03 9.27
CA ASP A 49 84.66 -39.83 9.80
C ASP A 49 83.51 -38.92 10.24
N LYS A 50 83.80 -37.78 10.90
CA LYS A 50 82.80 -36.74 11.23
C LYS A 50 82.18 -36.12 9.98
N ALA A 51 82.99 -35.72 9.00
CA ALA A 51 82.49 -35.18 7.73
C ALA A 51 81.61 -36.21 6.98
N SER A 52 82.02 -37.48 6.99
CA SER A 52 81.24 -38.58 6.40
C SER A 52 79.93 -38.83 7.17
N SER A 53 79.95 -38.71 8.50
CA SER A 53 78.75 -38.79 9.34
C SER A 53 77.79 -37.63 9.04
N TYR A 54 78.29 -36.39 8.97
CA TYR A 54 77.46 -35.24 8.64
C TYR A 54 76.87 -35.34 7.23
N ASN A 55 77.64 -35.83 6.25
CA ASN A 55 77.10 -36.07 4.90
C ASN A 55 75.97 -37.11 4.92
N LYS A 56 76.08 -38.17 5.74
CA LYS A 56 75.00 -39.15 5.93
C LYS A 56 73.77 -38.52 6.60
N ASP A 57 73.97 -37.66 7.59
CA ASP A 57 72.88 -36.99 8.29
C ASP A 57 72.17 -35.95 7.40
N ILE A 58 72.93 -35.21 6.58
CA ILE A 58 72.40 -34.31 5.55
C ILE A 58 71.57 -35.10 4.52
N ALA A 59 72.04 -36.27 4.08
CA ALA A 59 71.30 -37.11 3.16
C ALA A 59 69.98 -37.60 3.76
N LYS A 60 69.98 -38.06 5.02
CA LYS A 60 68.76 -38.46 5.76
C LYS A 60 67.79 -37.29 5.94
N LEU A 61 68.30 -36.10 6.24
CA LEU A 61 67.47 -34.89 6.35
C LEU A 61 66.84 -34.55 5.01
N LEU A 62 67.61 -34.59 3.91
CA LEU A 62 67.09 -34.32 2.57
C LEU A 62 66.00 -35.33 2.18
N GLU A 63 66.18 -36.61 2.49
CA GLU A 63 65.18 -37.65 2.28
C GLU A 63 63.90 -37.38 3.08
N SER A 64 64.05 -36.99 4.36
CA SER A 64 62.92 -36.64 5.23
C SER A 64 62.16 -35.41 4.71
N LEU A 65 62.87 -34.38 4.25
CA LEU A 65 62.25 -33.18 3.67
C LEU A 65 61.50 -33.50 2.37
N LYS A 66 62.09 -34.32 1.48
CA LYS A 66 61.40 -34.78 0.27
C LYS A 66 60.14 -35.58 0.58
N LYS A 67 60.20 -36.47 1.57
CA LYS A 67 59.04 -37.24 2.03
C LYS A 67 57.95 -36.32 2.57
N ASN A 68 58.30 -35.36 3.44
CA ASN A 68 57.34 -34.41 3.99
C ASN A 68 56.68 -33.56 2.91
N ASN A 69 57.45 -33.06 1.94
CA ASN A 69 56.87 -32.29 0.83
C ASN A 69 55.88 -33.14 0.02
N LYS A 70 56.22 -34.40 -0.27
CA LYS A 70 55.31 -35.32 -0.94
C LYS A 70 54.03 -35.56 -0.12
N GLU A 71 54.14 -35.76 1.19
CA GLU A 71 52.98 -35.94 2.07
C GLU A 71 52.10 -34.69 2.14
N ILE A 72 52.70 -33.49 2.10
CA ILE A 72 51.98 -32.21 2.01
C ILE A 72 51.24 -32.12 0.66
N ASP A 73 51.92 -32.39 -0.45
CA ASP A 73 51.33 -32.37 -1.78
C ASP A 73 50.18 -33.38 -1.90
N ASP A 74 50.37 -34.61 -1.43
CA ASP A 74 49.35 -35.66 -1.42
C ASP A 74 48.16 -35.27 -0.51
N THR A 75 48.42 -34.62 0.62
CA THR A 75 47.37 -34.15 1.53
C THR A 75 46.58 -33.00 0.91
N LEU A 76 47.26 -32.02 0.31
CA LEU A 76 46.63 -30.87 -0.35
C LEU A 76 45.84 -31.29 -1.59
N SER A 77 46.39 -32.17 -2.42
CA SER A 77 45.73 -32.69 -3.62
C SER A 77 44.46 -33.48 -3.29
N ASN A 78 44.41 -34.12 -2.12
CA ASN A 78 43.26 -34.90 -1.68
C ASN A 78 42.42 -34.16 -0.62
N TYR A 79 42.70 -32.89 -0.35
CA TYR A 79 42.08 -32.14 0.73
C TYR A 79 40.57 -31.98 0.49
N ASP A 80 40.17 -31.58 -0.72
CA ASP A 80 38.77 -31.45 -1.11
C ASP A 80 38.04 -32.80 -1.06
N THR A 81 38.70 -33.88 -1.49
CA THR A 81 38.16 -35.24 -1.42
C THR A 81 37.95 -35.68 0.03
N LYS A 82 38.93 -35.45 0.92
CA LYS A 82 38.81 -35.78 2.35
C LYS A 82 37.75 -34.95 3.05
N ILE A 83 37.60 -33.67 2.72
CA ILE A 83 36.49 -32.85 3.22
C ILE A 83 35.16 -33.44 2.77
N ARG A 84 35.02 -33.78 1.48
CA ARG A 84 33.81 -34.38 0.94
C ARG A 84 33.47 -35.70 1.64
N GLU A 85 34.44 -36.59 1.80
CA GLU A 85 34.27 -37.88 2.48
C GLU A 85 33.94 -37.73 3.97
N ALA A 86 34.58 -36.78 4.67
CA ALA A 86 34.27 -36.50 6.08
C ALA A 86 32.85 -35.92 6.26
N VAL A 87 32.43 -35.04 5.34
CA VAL A 87 31.07 -34.50 5.29
C VAL A 87 30.06 -35.62 5.01
N GLU A 88 30.33 -36.47 4.01
CA GLU A 88 29.46 -37.58 3.63
C GLU A 88 29.36 -38.63 4.75
N SER A 89 30.47 -38.98 5.40
CA SER A 89 30.50 -39.87 6.57
C SER A 89 29.73 -39.30 7.77
N SER A 90 29.81 -37.98 7.99
CA SER A 90 29.06 -37.30 9.04
C SER A 90 27.55 -37.28 8.74
N LEU A 91 27.16 -37.09 7.47
CA LEU A 91 25.78 -37.18 7.01
C LEU A 91 25.20 -38.58 7.17
N ALA A 92 25.97 -39.62 6.80
CA ALA A 92 25.53 -41.01 6.85
C ALA A 92 25.31 -41.54 8.28
N LYS A 93 26.05 -41.01 9.26
CA LYS A 93 25.96 -41.44 10.67
C LYS A 93 24.78 -40.82 11.44
N ASN A 94 24.04 -39.88 10.86
CA ASN A 94 22.87 -39.28 11.50
C ASN A 94 21.69 -39.09 10.50
N PRO A 95 21.04 -40.18 10.09
CA PRO A 95 19.97 -40.14 9.09
C PRO A 95 18.72 -39.35 9.55
N SER A 96 18.56 -39.11 10.85
CA SER A 96 17.46 -38.32 11.44
C SER A 96 17.71 -36.81 11.42
N ALA A 97 18.91 -36.35 11.03
CA ALA A 97 19.27 -34.93 10.90
C ALA A 97 19.08 -34.38 9.47
N VAL A 98 18.54 -35.20 8.57
CA VAL A 98 18.42 -34.92 7.12
C VAL A 98 17.45 -33.78 6.79
N ASP A 99 16.57 -33.37 7.71
CA ASP A 99 15.63 -32.26 7.47
C ASP A 99 16.05 -30.91 8.10
N GLY A 100 17.06 -30.90 8.99
CA GLY A 100 17.38 -29.72 9.81
C GLY A 100 18.81 -29.19 9.73
N ALA A 101 19.79 -30.02 9.34
CA ALA A 101 21.21 -29.72 9.57
C ALA A 101 22.06 -29.45 8.31
N ASN A 102 21.50 -29.51 7.10
CA ASN A 102 22.15 -28.99 5.90
C ASN A 102 21.92 -27.48 5.76
N LYS A 103 22.21 -26.66 6.78
CA LYS A 103 22.15 -25.19 6.67
C LYS A 103 23.37 -24.63 5.94
N THR A 104 23.53 -24.96 4.66
CA THR A 104 24.31 -24.09 3.77
C THR A 104 23.51 -22.81 3.56
N LEU A 105 24.17 -21.67 3.31
CA LEU A 105 23.47 -20.42 2.98
C LEU A 105 22.46 -20.63 1.83
N GLY A 106 22.80 -21.51 0.88
CA GLY A 106 21.92 -21.90 -0.23
C GLY A 106 20.63 -22.59 0.20
N SER A 107 20.65 -23.51 1.17
CA SER A 107 19.43 -24.16 1.66
C SER A 107 18.56 -23.19 2.47
N TYR A 108 19.15 -22.29 3.25
CA TYR A 108 18.41 -21.25 3.96
C TYR A 108 17.70 -20.31 2.98
N ILE A 109 18.40 -19.84 1.95
CA ILE A 109 17.81 -19.00 0.89
C ILE A 109 16.70 -19.76 0.17
N LYS A 110 16.89 -21.06 -0.13
CA LYS A 110 15.85 -21.89 -0.77
C LYS A 110 14.62 -22.03 0.12
N SER A 111 14.77 -22.38 1.40
CA SER A 111 13.66 -22.51 2.33
C SER A 111 12.93 -21.18 2.57
N LEU A 112 13.67 -20.07 2.67
CA LEU A 112 13.10 -18.73 2.77
C LEU A 112 12.30 -18.40 1.51
N ASN A 113 12.86 -18.62 0.32
CA ASN A 113 12.19 -18.36 -0.94
C ASN A 113 10.92 -19.21 -1.10
N THR A 114 10.98 -20.51 -0.77
CA THR A 114 9.80 -21.40 -0.76
C THR A 114 8.75 -20.91 0.24
N SER A 115 9.15 -20.53 1.46
CA SER A 115 8.23 -20.01 2.48
C SER A 115 7.56 -18.72 2.02
N MET A 116 8.32 -17.78 1.45
CA MET A 116 7.79 -16.54 0.88
C MET A 116 6.82 -16.81 -0.28
N GLN A 117 7.17 -17.72 -1.20
CA GLN A 117 6.29 -18.10 -2.30
C GLN A 117 4.98 -18.72 -1.82
N ASN A 118 5.03 -19.56 -0.79
CA ASN A 118 3.84 -20.16 -0.19
C ASN A 118 2.95 -19.09 0.46
N GLN A 119 3.54 -18.12 1.17
CA GLN A 119 2.79 -17.01 1.76
C GLN A 119 2.14 -16.13 0.70
N ILE A 120 2.88 -15.75 -0.35
CA ILE A 120 2.35 -14.93 -1.44
C ILE A 120 1.25 -15.70 -2.19
N THR A 121 1.42 -16.99 -2.42
CA THR A 121 0.40 -17.82 -3.08
C THR A 121 -0.86 -17.95 -2.24
N SER A 122 -0.72 -18.12 -0.92
CA SER A 122 -1.86 -18.17 0.01
C SER A 122 -2.63 -16.85 0.11
N LYS A 123 -1.95 -15.72 -0.10
CA LYS A 123 -2.53 -14.37 -0.03
C LYS A 123 -2.71 -13.74 -1.40
N TRP A 124 -2.63 -14.54 -2.48
CA TRP A 124 -2.75 -14.03 -3.84
C TRP A 124 -4.18 -13.49 -4.04
N PRO A 125 -4.34 -12.21 -4.38
CA PRO A 125 -5.68 -11.64 -4.49
C PRO A 125 -6.36 -12.12 -5.77
N SER A 126 -7.69 -12.14 -5.76
CA SER A 126 -8.51 -12.39 -6.95
C SER A 126 -8.55 -11.17 -7.88
N VAL A 127 -8.47 -9.98 -7.29
CA VAL A 127 -8.58 -8.69 -7.98
C VAL A 127 -7.47 -7.73 -7.57
N TYR A 128 -7.13 -6.79 -8.45
CA TYR A 128 -6.26 -5.67 -8.13
C TYR A 128 -6.74 -4.40 -8.83
N TYR A 129 -6.32 -3.25 -8.32
CA TYR A 129 -6.72 -1.92 -8.81
C TYR A 129 -5.56 -1.21 -9.51
N ASP A 130 -5.89 -0.37 -10.51
CA ASP A 130 -4.92 0.55 -11.10
C ASP A 130 -4.73 1.82 -10.26
N ASP A 131 -3.66 2.56 -10.54
CA ASP A 131 -3.30 3.76 -9.79
C ASP A 131 -4.40 4.84 -9.83
N THR A 132 -5.13 4.95 -10.94
CA THR A 132 -6.24 5.90 -11.11
C THR A 132 -7.39 5.56 -10.17
N THR A 133 -7.78 4.28 -10.11
CA THR A 133 -8.83 3.78 -9.22
C THR A 133 -8.42 3.94 -7.77
N ILE A 134 -7.16 3.68 -7.44
CA ILE A 134 -6.62 3.87 -6.08
C ILE A 134 -6.64 5.34 -5.67
N ASN A 135 -6.34 6.27 -6.59
CA ASN A 135 -6.38 7.70 -6.28
C ASN A 135 -7.78 8.20 -5.91
N ASN A 136 -8.81 7.59 -6.50
CA ASN A 136 -10.22 7.93 -6.27
C ASN A 136 -10.78 7.34 -4.96
N LEU A 137 -10.04 6.48 -4.27
CA LEU A 137 -10.44 5.95 -2.97
C LEU A 137 -10.44 7.05 -1.91
N SER A 138 -11.39 6.98 -0.98
CA SER A 138 -11.48 7.85 0.20
C SER A 138 -10.53 7.41 1.31
N LEU A 139 -9.26 7.18 0.96
CA LEU A 139 -8.20 6.71 1.86
C LEU A 139 -7.14 7.79 2.08
N SER A 140 -6.30 7.62 3.10
CA SER A 140 -5.13 8.48 3.30
C SER A 140 -4.11 8.34 2.16
N ASP A 141 -3.29 9.36 1.93
CA ASP A 141 -2.23 9.28 0.91
C ASP A 141 -1.24 8.14 1.18
N THR A 142 -1.01 7.83 2.45
CA THR A 142 -0.15 6.71 2.87
C THR A 142 -0.76 5.37 2.46
N ASP A 143 -2.05 5.18 2.70
CA ASP A 143 -2.75 3.94 2.33
C ASP A 143 -2.85 3.80 0.82
N LYS A 144 -3.12 4.90 0.09
CA LYS A 144 -3.09 4.92 -1.37
C LYS A 144 -1.74 4.50 -1.91
N GLN A 145 -0.65 5.03 -1.35
CA GLN A 145 0.70 4.64 -1.75
C GLN A 145 0.98 3.17 -1.44
N HIS A 146 0.51 2.66 -0.30
CA HIS A 146 0.63 1.26 0.05
C HIS A 146 -0.09 0.34 -0.96
N LEU A 147 -1.32 0.68 -1.34
CA LEU A 147 -2.07 -0.07 -2.35
C LEU A 147 -1.38 -0.03 -3.72
N LYS A 148 -0.84 1.12 -4.16
CA LYS A 148 -0.05 1.22 -5.40
C LYS A 148 1.18 0.30 -5.37
N ASN A 149 1.87 0.25 -4.23
CA ASN A 149 3.02 -0.63 -4.05
C ASN A 149 2.61 -2.11 -4.15
N ILE A 150 1.46 -2.49 -3.58
CA ILE A 150 0.89 -3.85 -3.71
C ILE A 150 0.55 -4.15 -5.18
N SER A 151 -0.14 -3.25 -5.88
CA SER A 151 -0.47 -3.43 -7.30
C SER A 151 0.79 -3.55 -8.17
N ALA A 152 1.81 -2.74 -7.93
CA ALA A 152 3.10 -2.84 -8.60
C ALA A 152 3.80 -4.18 -8.32
N PHE A 153 3.78 -4.63 -7.06
CA PHE A 153 4.33 -5.92 -6.65
C PHE A 153 3.63 -7.09 -7.34
N ILE A 154 2.29 -7.10 -7.40
CA ILE A 154 1.51 -8.15 -8.06
C ILE A 154 1.90 -8.27 -9.54
N ARG A 155 1.98 -7.14 -10.25
CA ARG A 155 2.39 -7.10 -11.67
C ARG A 155 3.81 -7.62 -11.86
N TRP A 156 4.74 -7.18 -11.02
CA TRP A 156 6.13 -7.63 -11.07
C TRP A 156 6.25 -9.13 -10.76
N TYR A 157 5.60 -9.61 -9.71
CA TYR A 157 5.67 -10.99 -9.25
C TYR A 157 5.04 -11.94 -10.26
N SER A 158 3.86 -11.61 -10.80
CA SER A 158 3.21 -12.35 -11.90
C SER A 158 4.18 -12.56 -13.07
N LYS A 159 4.87 -11.51 -13.53
CA LYS A 159 5.89 -11.58 -14.59
C LYS A 159 7.10 -12.43 -14.20
N LYS A 160 7.53 -12.39 -12.94
CA LYS A 160 8.75 -13.07 -12.47
C LYS A 160 8.61 -14.58 -12.41
N ILE A 161 7.44 -15.08 -12.00
CA ILE A 161 7.17 -16.52 -11.83
C ILE A 161 6.19 -17.09 -12.88
N GLY A 162 5.71 -16.27 -13.83
CA GLY A 162 4.80 -16.73 -14.87
C GLY A 162 3.42 -17.12 -14.36
N LYS A 163 2.97 -16.51 -13.25
CA LYS A 163 1.63 -16.71 -12.69
C LYS A 163 0.65 -15.73 -13.34
N ASP A 164 -0.57 -16.16 -13.61
CA ASP A 164 -1.60 -15.27 -14.16
C ASP A 164 -1.86 -14.08 -13.25
N LEU A 165 -2.05 -12.93 -13.89
CA LEU A 165 -2.36 -11.69 -13.20
C LEU A 165 -3.80 -11.75 -12.66
N PRO A 166 -4.06 -11.29 -11.42
CA PRO A 166 -5.43 -11.12 -10.92
C PRO A 166 -6.26 -10.23 -11.85
N THR A 167 -7.58 -10.33 -11.76
CA THR A 167 -8.46 -9.53 -12.62
C THR A 167 -8.33 -8.05 -12.25
N LEU A 168 -8.09 -7.20 -13.25
CA LEU A 168 -8.07 -5.75 -13.06
C LEU A 168 -9.51 -5.27 -12.80
N GLN A 169 -9.72 -4.63 -11.66
CA GLN A 169 -11.00 -4.02 -11.32
C GLN A 169 -10.87 -2.50 -11.46
N SER A 170 -11.72 -1.91 -12.29
CA SER A 170 -11.70 -0.46 -12.59
C SER A 170 -12.68 0.34 -11.72
N THR A 171 -13.49 -0.35 -10.92
CA THR A 171 -14.48 0.25 -10.01
C THR A 171 -14.35 -0.37 -8.64
N THR A 172 -14.41 0.47 -7.61
CA THR A 172 -14.39 0.03 -6.22
C THR A 172 -15.78 -0.50 -5.84
N LEU A 173 -15.85 -1.39 -4.85
CA LEU A 173 -17.14 -1.86 -4.33
C LEU A 173 -18.00 -0.69 -3.81
N GLU A 174 -17.37 0.29 -3.16
CA GLU A 174 -18.05 1.51 -2.70
C GLU A 174 -18.72 2.27 -3.86
N ASN A 175 -18.02 2.42 -4.98
CA ASN A 175 -18.57 3.09 -6.16
C ASN A 175 -19.67 2.27 -6.83
N GLU A 176 -19.55 0.93 -6.80
CA GLU A 176 -20.58 0.04 -7.31
C GLU A 176 -21.87 0.17 -6.49
N GLU A 177 -21.79 0.06 -5.17
CA GLU A 177 -22.92 0.22 -4.26
C GLU A 177 -23.54 1.63 -4.35
N PHE A 178 -22.71 2.67 -4.41
CA PHE A 178 -23.18 4.04 -4.57
C PHE A 178 -23.88 4.26 -5.92
N SER A 179 -23.38 3.64 -6.99
CA SER A 179 -24.02 3.67 -8.31
C SER A 179 -25.34 2.91 -8.31
N GLN A 180 -25.42 1.77 -7.64
CA GLN A 180 -26.66 1.02 -7.45
C GLN A 180 -27.69 1.84 -6.69
N LEU A 181 -27.29 2.50 -5.59
CA LEU A 181 -28.17 3.39 -4.82
C LEU A 181 -28.68 4.57 -5.68
N LYS A 182 -27.79 5.21 -6.47
CA LYS A 182 -28.19 6.26 -7.42
C LYS A 182 -29.20 5.75 -8.44
N ASN A 183 -28.99 4.56 -8.98
CA ASN A 183 -29.92 3.92 -9.92
C ASN A 183 -31.27 3.59 -9.27
N ASP A 184 -31.27 3.11 -8.03
CA ASP A 184 -32.49 2.83 -7.28
C ASP A 184 -33.28 4.13 -7.02
N ILE A 185 -32.63 5.20 -6.55
CA ILE A 185 -33.26 6.51 -6.35
C ILE A 185 -33.77 7.05 -7.69
N LYS A 186 -33.01 6.92 -8.78
CA LYS A 186 -33.43 7.31 -10.12
C LYS A 186 -34.71 6.57 -10.54
N SER A 187 -34.74 5.26 -10.35
CA SER A 187 -35.91 4.44 -10.69
C SER A 187 -37.13 4.84 -9.86
N LYS A 188 -36.98 5.00 -8.53
CA LYS A 188 -38.07 5.34 -7.61
C LYS A 188 -38.56 6.78 -7.75
N SER A 189 -37.65 7.72 -8.00
CA SER A 189 -38.00 9.15 -8.14
C SER A 189 -38.73 9.45 -9.45
N THR A 190 -38.45 8.69 -10.51
CA THR A 190 -39.08 8.85 -11.84
C THR A 190 -40.39 8.08 -11.99
N THR A 191 -40.78 7.27 -11.01
CA THR A 191 -42.08 6.59 -11.02
C THR A 191 -43.25 7.58 -10.97
N LYS A 192 -44.39 7.16 -11.55
CA LYS A 192 -45.64 7.92 -11.50
C LYS A 192 -46.14 8.01 -10.05
N ARG A 193 -46.32 9.24 -9.57
CA ARG A 193 -46.83 9.58 -8.24
C ARG A 193 -48.23 10.14 -8.36
N GLU A 194 -48.99 10.00 -7.29
CA GLU A 194 -50.35 10.52 -7.19
C GLU A 194 -50.47 11.48 -6.01
N LEU A 195 -51.18 12.58 -6.24
CA LEU A 195 -51.48 13.61 -5.27
C LEU A 195 -52.99 13.81 -5.21
N THR A 196 -53.61 13.34 -4.14
CA THR A 196 -55.04 13.56 -3.91
C THR A 196 -55.26 14.89 -3.20
N LEU A 197 -56.10 15.73 -3.79
CA LEU A 197 -56.49 17.00 -3.20
C LEU A 197 -57.37 16.76 -1.95
N PRO A 198 -57.14 17.49 -0.85
CA PRO A 198 -57.95 17.35 0.36
C PRO A 198 -59.37 17.85 0.11
N SER A 199 -60.26 17.66 1.08
CA SER A 199 -61.50 18.43 1.11
C SER A 199 -61.21 19.92 1.28
N PHE A 200 -61.83 20.75 0.44
CA PHE A 200 -61.73 22.21 0.48
C PHE A 200 -63.10 22.83 0.16
N GLU A 201 -63.33 24.03 0.69
CA GLU A 201 -64.51 24.85 0.42
C GLU A 201 -64.16 25.95 -0.60
N GLY A 202 -65.14 26.34 -1.42
CA GLY A 202 -64.96 27.30 -2.52
C GLY A 202 -64.42 26.69 -3.83
N LYS A 203 -64.13 27.55 -4.81
CA LYS A 203 -63.54 27.16 -6.11
C LYS A 203 -62.02 27.26 -6.04
N ILE A 204 -61.29 26.32 -6.63
CA ILE A 204 -59.83 26.43 -6.74
C ILE A 204 -59.47 27.63 -7.61
N SER A 205 -58.64 28.52 -7.08
CA SER A 205 -58.06 29.63 -7.83
C SER A 205 -56.70 29.24 -8.42
N LYS A 206 -55.80 28.66 -7.61
CA LYS A 206 -54.46 28.26 -8.05
C LYS A 206 -53.99 26.99 -7.32
N LEU A 207 -53.30 26.10 -8.04
CA LEU A 207 -52.51 25.03 -7.45
C LEU A 207 -51.05 25.17 -7.89
N LYS A 208 -50.16 25.31 -6.91
CA LYS A 208 -48.72 25.39 -7.13
C LYS A 208 -48.04 24.13 -6.57
N ILE A 209 -47.27 23.44 -7.41
CA ILE A 209 -46.43 22.30 -7.03
C ILE A 209 -44.98 22.77 -6.95
N THR A 210 -44.28 22.43 -5.88
CA THR A 210 -42.84 22.72 -5.70
C THR A 210 -42.07 21.42 -5.58
N VAL A 211 -41.08 21.24 -6.45
CA VAL A 211 -40.21 20.06 -6.48
C VAL A 211 -38.84 20.38 -5.86
N PRO A 212 -38.14 19.39 -5.28
CA PRO A 212 -36.83 19.61 -4.69
C PRO A 212 -35.75 19.93 -5.73
N SER A 213 -34.67 20.59 -5.30
CA SER A 213 -33.52 20.91 -6.14
C SER A 213 -32.92 19.65 -6.76
N GLY A 214 -32.59 19.68 -8.06
CA GLY A 214 -32.13 18.52 -8.83
C GLY A 214 -33.23 17.81 -9.63
N TYR A 215 -34.51 18.08 -9.33
CA TYR A 215 -35.65 17.51 -10.02
C TYR A 215 -36.47 18.56 -10.79
N TYR A 216 -37.26 18.12 -11.76
CA TYR A 216 -38.24 18.92 -12.49
C TYR A 216 -39.53 18.13 -12.71
N LEU A 217 -40.65 18.82 -12.88
CA LEU A 217 -41.92 18.17 -13.23
C LEU A 217 -41.88 17.78 -14.72
N LYS A 218 -41.94 16.48 -15.01
CA LYS A 218 -41.79 15.96 -16.39
C LYS A 218 -43.14 15.79 -17.08
N GLU A 219 -44.01 14.98 -16.49
CA GLU A 219 -45.35 14.71 -17.01
C GLU A 219 -46.38 14.87 -15.90
N SER A 220 -47.58 15.31 -16.27
CA SER A 220 -48.76 15.32 -15.40
C SER A 220 -50.01 15.03 -16.22
N ASN A 221 -51.04 14.48 -15.58
CA ASN A 221 -52.36 14.31 -16.20
C ASN A 221 -53.11 15.63 -16.46
N PHE A 222 -52.62 16.74 -15.88
CA PHE A 222 -53.11 18.08 -16.12
C PHE A 222 -52.01 18.95 -16.75
N GLY A 223 -52.40 19.97 -17.51
CA GLY A 223 -51.44 20.94 -18.04
C GLY A 223 -50.76 21.69 -16.90
N PHE A 224 -49.48 22.03 -17.06
CA PHE A 224 -48.75 22.84 -16.08
C PHE A 224 -47.87 23.89 -16.76
N SER A 225 -47.57 24.95 -16.02
CA SER A 225 -46.66 26.02 -16.45
C SER A 225 -45.53 26.17 -15.45
N ASP A 226 -44.29 26.27 -15.94
CA ASP A 226 -43.10 26.48 -15.10
C ASP A 226 -43.05 27.94 -14.62
N LEU A 227 -43.06 28.13 -13.31
CA LEU A 227 -42.96 29.44 -12.66
C LEU A 227 -41.51 29.79 -12.30
N GLY A 228 -40.54 28.93 -12.63
CA GLY A 228 -39.15 29.07 -12.25
C GLY A 228 -38.84 28.54 -10.85
N GLY A 229 -37.56 28.27 -10.59
CA GLY A 229 -37.10 27.83 -9.26
C GLY A 229 -37.65 26.48 -8.78
N GLY A 230 -38.12 25.62 -9.69
CA GLY A 230 -38.74 24.33 -9.34
C GLY A 230 -40.20 24.43 -8.86
N SER A 231 -40.85 25.56 -9.14
CA SER A 231 -42.28 25.76 -8.90
C SER A 231 -43.08 25.65 -10.20
N TYR A 232 -44.21 24.94 -10.17
CA TYR A 232 -45.09 24.73 -11.31
C TYR A 232 -46.52 25.08 -10.94
N GLN A 233 -47.23 25.79 -11.82
CA GLN A 233 -48.67 26.01 -11.68
C GLN A 233 -49.43 24.97 -12.48
N VAL A 234 -50.37 24.28 -11.85
CA VAL A 234 -51.24 23.29 -12.53
C VAL A 234 -52.50 23.98 -13.05
N SER A 235 -52.82 23.74 -14.31
CA SER A 235 -53.98 24.25 -15.02
C SER A 235 -55.04 23.17 -15.16
N PHE A 236 -56.25 23.47 -14.69
CA PHE A 236 -57.38 22.55 -14.75
C PHE A 236 -58.33 22.94 -15.90
N PRO A 237 -58.77 21.98 -16.74
CA PRO A 237 -59.68 22.27 -17.85
C PRO A 237 -61.16 22.47 -17.43
N GLY A 238 -61.49 22.40 -16.12
CA GLY A 238 -62.86 22.53 -15.61
C GLY A 238 -62.92 22.68 -14.08
N GLU A 239 -64.13 22.58 -13.51
CA GLU A 239 -64.31 22.64 -12.06
C GLU A 239 -63.64 21.44 -11.36
N VAL A 240 -62.84 21.74 -10.34
CA VAL A 240 -62.07 20.75 -9.59
C VAL A 240 -62.84 20.36 -8.34
N SER A 241 -63.05 19.06 -8.14
CA SER A 241 -63.73 18.53 -6.97
C SER A 241 -62.75 18.13 -5.85
N PRO A 242 -63.20 18.19 -4.58
CA PRO A 242 -62.55 17.52 -3.46
C PRO A 242 -62.24 16.06 -3.76
N GLY A 243 -61.04 15.58 -3.41
CA GLY A 243 -60.63 14.20 -3.64
C GLY A 243 -60.14 13.90 -5.06
N MET A 244 -60.03 14.89 -5.94
CA MET A 244 -59.43 14.70 -7.26
C MET A 244 -57.93 14.36 -7.14
N THR A 245 -57.47 13.40 -7.95
CA THR A 245 -56.08 12.93 -7.95
C THR A 245 -55.29 13.50 -9.12
N ILE A 246 -54.14 14.09 -8.82
CA ILE A 246 -53.17 14.61 -9.79
C ILE A 246 -52.04 13.59 -9.88
N SER A 247 -51.91 12.97 -11.05
CA SER A 247 -50.77 12.12 -11.33
C SER A 247 -49.63 12.94 -11.92
N TYR A 248 -48.40 12.68 -11.46
CA TYR A 248 -47.21 13.32 -12.01
C TYR A 248 -45.98 12.41 -11.99
N THR A 249 -45.01 12.71 -12.85
CA THR A 249 -43.66 12.10 -12.83
C THR A 249 -42.61 13.19 -12.67
N LEU A 250 -41.53 12.85 -11.97
CA LEU A 250 -40.38 13.73 -11.85
C LEU A 250 -39.31 13.32 -12.85
N GLY A 251 -38.69 14.31 -13.48
CA GLY A 251 -37.44 14.16 -14.22
C GLY A 251 -36.27 14.61 -13.36
N ILE A 252 -35.09 14.09 -13.68
CA ILE A 252 -33.82 14.45 -13.03
C ILE A 252 -33.09 15.43 -13.93
N LYS A 253 -32.71 16.59 -13.40
CA LYS A 253 -31.99 17.61 -14.17
C LYS A 253 -30.57 17.18 -14.51
N ASN A 254 -29.87 16.65 -13.51
CA ASN A 254 -28.49 16.18 -13.63
C ASN A 254 -28.27 14.97 -12.71
N GLU A 255 -27.75 13.88 -13.26
CA GLU A 255 -27.53 12.62 -12.52
C GLU A 255 -26.41 12.75 -11.48
N ASN A 256 -25.51 13.72 -11.65
CA ASN A 256 -24.43 13.97 -10.71
C ASN A 256 -24.89 14.72 -9.45
N ASP A 257 -25.98 15.49 -9.55
CA ASP A 257 -26.50 16.32 -8.47
C ASP A 257 -27.58 15.58 -7.63
N LEU A 258 -27.73 14.28 -7.85
CA LEU A 258 -28.66 13.44 -7.10
C LEU A 258 -28.21 13.33 -5.64
N ASN A 259 -28.96 13.93 -4.73
CA ASN A 259 -28.74 13.78 -3.31
C ASN A 259 -29.30 12.43 -2.84
N VAL A 260 -28.43 11.54 -2.38
CA VAL A 260 -28.82 10.21 -1.90
C VAL A 260 -29.26 10.18 -0.43
N LEU A 261 -29.02 11.26 0.31
CA LEU A 261 -29.26 11.34 1.76
C LEU A 261 -30.52 12.13 2.12
N SER A 262 -31.15 12.79 1.15
CA SER A 262 -32.33 13.64 1.39
C SER A 262 -33.55 13.09 0.65
N PRO A 263 -34.71 13.03 1.32
CA PRO A 263 -35.90 12.47 0.70
C PRO A 263 -36.44 13.34 -0.42
N VAL A 264 -36.97 12.71 -1.47
CA VAL A 264 -37.57 13.42 -2.61
C VAL A 264 -38.99 13.86 -2.25
N LEU A 265 -39.10 15.01 -1.59
CA LEU A 265 -40.36 15.59 -1.10
C LEU A 265 -40.92 16.63 -2.06
N VAL A 266 -42.13 16.39 -2.56
CA VAL A 266 -42.89 17.35 -3.37
C VAL A 266 -43.90 18.07 -2.49
N LYS A 267 -43.90 19.41 -2.54
CA LYS A 267 -44.85 20.25 -1.81
C LYS A 267 -45.92 20.78 -2.76
N TYR A 268 -47.12 21.01 -2.25
CA TYR A 268 -48.14 21.73 -3.00
C TYR A 268 -48.81 22.81 -2.14
N GLN A 269 -49.21 23.89 -2.80
CA GLN A 269 -49.98 25.00 -2.24
C GLN A 269 -51.25 25.14 -3.05
N LEU A 270 -52.38 25.03 -2.37
CA LEU A 270 -53.71 25.14 -2.95
C LEU A 270 -54.37 26.42 -2.43
N ASP A 271 -54.74 27.31 -3.35
CA ASP A 271 -55.50 28.52 -3.08
C ASP A 271 -56.94 28.33 -3.54
N THR A 272 -57.91 28.46 -2.63
CA THR A 272 -59.35 28.46 -2.95
C THR A 272 -59.96 29.84 -2.74
N THR A 273 -60.99 30.14 -3.52
CA THR A 273 -61.78 31.38 -3.43
C THR A 273 -63.23 31.04 -3.15
N GLU A 274 -63.80 31.67 -2.13
CA GLU A 274 -65.20 31.54 -1.77
C GLU A 274 -65.87 32.93 -1.78
N ASP A 275 -67.05 33.00 -2.40
CA ASP A 275 -67.87 34.20 -2.42
C ASP A 275 -68.77 34.21 -1.19
N VAL A 276 -68.38 35.00 -0.18
CA VAL A 276 -69.13 35.10 1.07
C VAL A 276 -70.06 36.30 1.01
N LYS A 277 -71.37 36.08 1.26
CA LYS A 277 -72.35 37.15 1.46
C LYS A 277 -72.24 37.67 2.89
N VAL A 278 -71.71 38.88 3.06
CA VAL A 278 -71.68 39.55 4.37
C VAL A 278 -72.90 40.46 4.50
N ILE A 279 -73.73 40.20 5.49
CA ILE A 279 -74.77 41.12 5.96
C ILE A 279 -74.10 41.96 7.06
N LYS A 280 -74.02 43.28 6.89
CA LYS A 280 -73.53 44.17 7.95
C LYS A 280 -74.66 44.39 8.95
N GLU A 281 -74.41 44.06 10.21
CA GLU A 281 -75.24 44.50 11.34
C GLU A 281 -74.32 44.93 12.50
N ASP A 282 -74.63 46.08 13.09
CA ASP A 282 -73.78 46.80 14.04
C ASP A 282 -73.58 46.07 15.40
N ALA A 283 -72.31 45.74 15.70
CA ALA A 283 -71.68 45.51 17.02
C ALA A 283 -72.15 44.35 17.95
N PRO A 284 -71.36 44.01 18.99
CA PRO A 284 -70.09 43.27 18.97
C PRO A 284 -70.28 41.83 19.50
N TYR A 285 -69.62 40.84 18.89
CA TYR A 285 -69.54 39.49 19.47
C TYR A 285 -68.12 38.93 19.38
N VAL A 286 -67.71 38.35 20.51
CA VAL A 286 -66.38 37.83 20.84
C VAL A 286 -66.23 36.39 20.34
N GLU A 287 -65.02 36.08 19.90
CA GLU A 287 -64.46 34.85 19.29
C GLU A 287 -64.95 33.49 19.82
N LYS A 288 -64.81 32.45 18.97
CA LYS A 288 -63.87 31.34 19.24
C LYS A 288 -63.58 30.41 18.04
N ASP A 289 -62.29 30.36 17.73
CA ASP A 289 -61.44 29.23 17.32
C ASP A 289 -61.57 28.62 15.90
N LYS A 290 -60.72 29.13 14.99
CA LYS A 290 -59.94 28.29 14.07
C LYS A 290 -58.56 28.95 13.88
N ILE A 291 -57.50 28.22 14.22
CA ILE A 291 -56.13 28.74 14.35
C ILE A 291 -55.57 29.07 12.95
N GLU A 292 -55.40 30.36 12.70
CA GLU A 292 -54.58 30.93 11.64
C GLU A 292 -53.19 31.22 12.23
N ASN A 293 -52.12 30.70 11.61
CA ASN A 293 -50.76 31.03 12.03
C ASN A 293 -50.37 32.40 11.45
N GLU A 294 -50.52 33.45 12.26
CA GLU A 294 -50.02 34.79 11.96
C GLU A 294 -48.58 34.93 12.49
N THR A 295 -47.61 35.21 11.60
CA THR A 295 -46.25 35.57 12.04
C THR A 295 -46.17 37.09 12.14
N VAL A 296 -46.12 37.59 13.38
CA VAL A 296 -46.01 39.00 13.73
C VAL A 296 -44.56 39.49 13.56
N HIS A 297 -44.39 40.63 12.89
CA HIS A 297 -43.27 41.53 13.15
C HIS A 297 -43.78 42.88 13.63
N ALA A 298 -43.36 43.26 14.83
CA ALA A 298 -43.73 44.50 15.51
C ALA A 298 -42.92 45.72 14.99
N ALA A 299 -43.66 46.75 14.58
CA ALA A 299 -43.59 48.21 14.86
C ALA A 299 -42.22 48.94 14.95
N PRO A 300 -42.14 50.25 14.58
CA PRO A 300 -42.81 51.31 15.37
C PRO A 300 -43.64 52.35 14.58
N VAL A 301 -44.85 52.60 15.11
CA VAL A 301 -45.53 53.89 15.46
C VAL A 301 -45.00 55.20 14.85
N SER A 302 -45.84 56.19 14.46
CA SER A 302 -46.79 56.96 15.31
C SER A 302 -47.48 58.09 14.47
N PRO A 303 -48.33 59.00 15.03
CA PRO A 303 -49.80 59.05 14.93
C PRO A 303 -50.31 60.29 14.11
N ALA A 304 -51.60 60.55 13.86
CA ALA A 304 -52.53 61.13 14.85
C ALA A 304 -53.90 61.56 14.24
N THR A 305 -54.96 61.45 15.06
CA THR A 305 -56.12 62.38 15.23
C THR A 305 -57.14 62.47 14.07
N SER A 306 -58.33 61.85 14.11
CA SER A 306 -59.55 62.03 14.95
C SER A 306 -60.45 63.24 14.64
N VAL A 307 -61.74 63.08 14.97
CA VAL A 307 -62.87 64.04 15.09
C VAL A 307 -63.72 64.18 13.79
N ALA A 308 -64.90 63.56 13.64
CA ALA A 308 -66.21 63.63 14.34
C ALA A 308 -67.09 64.82 13.92
N SER A 309 -68.29 64.54 13.39
CA SER A 309 -69.61 65.11 13.81
C SER A 309 -70.70 65.06 12.72
N GLY A 310 -71.95 64.89 13.18
CA GLY A 310 -73.19 65.28 12.47
C GLY A 310 -73.94 64.11 11.85
N SER A 311 -74.89 63.46 12.54
CA SER A 311 -76.29 63.89 12.79
C SER A 311 -77.09 64.20 11.54
N SER A 312 -78.04 63.30 11.18
CA SER A 312 -79.47 63.57 10.91
C SER A 312 -80.07 62.42 10.08
N THR A 313 -81.06 61.73 10.62
CA THR A 313 -81.99 60.87 9.87
C THR A 313 -82.90 61.73 8.98
N PRO A 314 -83.26 61.24 7.78
CA PRO A 314 -84.58 60.63 7.65
C PRO A 314 -84.59 59.34 6.82
N ASP A 315 -85.54 58.48 7.19
CA ASP A 315 -85.91 57.22 6.57
C ASP A 315 -86.18 57.38 5.06
N VAL A 316 -85.34 56.73 4.25
CA VAL A 316 -85.55 56.49 2.83
C VAL A 316 -85.07 55.07 2.57
N GLN A 317 -86.01 54.20 2.19
CA GLN A 317 -85.81 52.85 1.72
C GLN A 317 -84.69 52.81 0.66
N LYS A 318 -83.52 52.24 1.01
CA LYS A 318 -82.34 52.10 0.14
C LYS A 318 -81.96 50.62 -0.02
N PRO A 319 -81.37 50.22 -1.15
CA PRO A 319 -81.24 48.82 -1.55
C PRO A 319 -80.22 48.12 -0.66
N THR A 320 -80.49 46.85 -0.36
CA THR A 320 -79.53 45.93 0.25
C THR A 320 -78.34 45.76 -0.69
N GLU A 321 -77.25 46.50 -0.46
CA GLU A 321 -75.99 46.26 -1.15
C GLU A 321 -75.35 44.98 -0.61
N ILE A 322 -75.47 43.92 -1.38
CA ILE A 322 -74.75 42.66 -1.15
C ILE A 322 -73.31 42.92 -1.61
N ILE A 323 -72.38 43.02 -0.65
CA ILE A 323 -70.96 43.05 -0.95
C ILE A 323 -70.47 41.60 -0.94
N THR A 324 -70.08 41.10 -2.11
CA THR A 324 -69.37 39.81 -2.23
C THR A 324 -67.92 40.03 -1.80
N ILE A 325 -67.49 39.36 -0.73
CA ILE A 325 -66.10 39.36 -0.31
C ILE A 325 -65.50 38.03 -0.72
N THR A 326 -64.53 38.07 -1.65
CA THR A 326 -63.75 36.89 -2.02
C THR A 326 -62.69 36.64 -0.94
N LYS A 327 -62.82 35.55 -0.19
CA LYS A 327 -61.77 35.10 0.73
C LYS A 327 -60.85 34.11 0.02
N THR A 328 -59.54 34.31 0.15
CA THR A 328 -58.52 33.35 -0.33
C THR A 328 -58.03 32.50 0.83
N ILE A 329 -58.17 31.18 0.72
CA ILE A 329 -57.66 30.22 1.71
C ILE A 329 -56.49 29.47 1.09
N THR A 330 -55.29 29.63 1.66
CA THR A 330 -54.07 28.93 1.21
C THR A 330 -53.80 27.71 2.10
N THR A 331 -53.83 26.51 1.51
CA THR A 331 -53.45 25.26 2.18
C THR A 331 -52.12 24.75 1.63
N THR A 332 -51.11 24.59 2.48
CA THR A 332 -49.81 23.98 2.12
C THR A 332 -49.71 22.56 2.69
N LYS A 333 -49.38 21.57 1.85
CA LYS A 333 -49.11 20.19 2.28
C LYS A 333 -47.90 19.61 1.57
N ILE A 334 -47.28 18.62 2.21
CA ILE A 334 -46.08 17.93 1.72
C ILE A 334 -46.46 16.49 1.44
N ASN A 335 -46.15 15.99 0.25
CA ASN A 335 -46.29 14.58 -0.06
C ASN A 335 -45.06 13.85 0.53
N GLN A 336 -45.24 13.15 1.65
CA GLN A 336 -44.21 12.28 2.22
C GLN A 336 -44.24 10.93 1.50
N THR A 337 -43.29 10.70 0.60
CA THR A 337 -43.21 9.44 -0.16
C THR A 337 -42.10 8.51 0.31
N GLU A 338 -41.35 8.85 1.35
CA GLU A 338 -40.24 8.02 1.82
C GLU A 338 -40.33 7.76 3.33
N LYS A 339 -40.56 6.49 3.68
CA LYS A 339 -40.23 5.99 5.02
C LYS A 339 -38.71 6.02 5.15
N LYS A 340 -38.23 6.58 6.26
CA LYS A 340 -36.81 6.54 6.65
C LYS A 340 -36.32 5.09 6.61
N PHE A 341 -35.15 4.88 6.01
CA PHE A 341 -34.30 3.72 6.28
C PHE A 341 -33.65 3.88 7.66
#